data_AF-A0A6A5ZKJ1-F1
#
_entry.id   AF-A0A6A5ZKJ1-F1
#
_cell.length_a   1.000
_cell.length_b   1.000
_cell.length_c   1.000
_cell.angle_alpha   90.00
_cell.angle_beta   90.00
_cell.angle_gamma   90.00
#
_symmetry.space_group_name_H-M   'P 1'
#
loop_
_entity.id
_entity.type
_entity.pdbx_description
1 polymer ?
#
loop_
_entity_poly.entity_id
_entity_poly.type
_entity_poly.pdbx_seq_one_letter_code
_entity_poly.pdbx_strand_id
1 'polypeptide(L)'
;MHNPNGLRTVCLITPSLLLLMPLSVLAFVLERISQAFLAVHTSRYIYGDLYFNDWGLGDGSARAHVNYGPTGAIIGISIMTLIVSGISACGTWELRRIEGTPRHQRAWSWAVVLANFAITVASIAVLAWYSALQKSEAWSSVDDFSSGRTFTRETWFCQINKFRSDQDDWAAPACGIAQAARYVLIPLALSSALCIVAAWILIQDRGSFSWLRGGRGRYGGFDNLYEMQAQHRPVFPKNGAAVGTVPIGRPAPIH
;
A
#
# COMPACT_ATOMS: atom_id res chain seq x y z
N MET A 1 -3.28 -32.31 12.26
CA MET A 1 -1.96 -31.95 11.70
C MET A 1 -2.01 -30.50 11.23
N HIS A 2 -1.46 -29.58 12.02
CA HIS A 2 -1.37 -28.16 11.64
C HIS A 2 -0.19 -28.01 10.69
N ASN A 3 -0.40 -27.49 9.49
CA ASN A 3 0.69 -27.18 8.56
C ASN A 3 1.23 -25.76 8.90
N PRO A 4 2.39 -25.64 9.58
CA PRO A 4 2.93 -24.35 10.01
C PRO A 4 3.22 -23.40 8.83
N ASN A 5 3.41 -23.95 7.62
CA ASN A 5 3.69 -23.18 6.42
C ASN A 5 2.45 -22.43 5.91
N GLY A 6 1.24 -22.95 6.18
CA GLY A 6 -0.02 -22.31 5.79
C GLY A 6 -0.33 -21.07 6.64
N LEU A 7 -0.13 -21.15 7.96
CA LEU A 7 -0.37 -20.02 8.86
C LEU A 7 0.62 -18.86 8.58
N ARG A 8 1.91 -19.18 8.41
CA ARG A 8 2.94 -18.20 8.02
C ARG A 8 2.57 -17.48 6.72
N THR A 9 1.99 -18.22 5.79
CA THR A 9 1.52 -17.74 4.50
C THR A 9 0.34 -16.77 4.64
N VAL A 10 -0.63 -17.07 5.51
CA VAL A 10 -1.71 -16.14 5.78
C VAL A 10 -1.16 -14.87 6.42
N CYS A 11 -0.37 -14.97 7.49
CA CYS A 11 0.19 -13.83 8.22
C CYS A 11 1.01 -12.87 7.35
N LEU A 12 1.72 -13.38 6.34
CA LEU A 12 2.54 -12.55 5.45
C LEU A 12 1.73 -11.83 4.35
N ILE A 13 0.57 -12.37 3.94
CA ILE A 13 -0.32 -11.70 2.96
C ILE A 13 -1.29 -10.74 3.66
N THR A 14 -1.64 -11.01 4.92
CA THR A 14 -2.59 -10.21 5.72
C THR A 14 -2.36 -8.70 5.61
N PRO A 15 -1.13 -8.16 5.75
CA PRO A 15 -0.92 -6.71 5.68
C PRO A 15 -1.32 -6.10 4.34
N SER A 16 -1.11 -6.80 3.22
CA SER A 16 -1.41 -6.26 1.90
C SER A 16 -2.91 -6.34 1.58
N LEU A 17 -3.54 -7.49 1.79
CA LEU A 17 -4.94 -7.70 1.40
C LEU A 17 -5.95 -7.24 2.45
N LEU A 18 -5.66 -7.44 3.74
CA LEU A 18 -6.63 -7.19 4.80
C LEU A 18 -6.45 -5.84 5.50
N LEU A 19 -5.31 -5.17 5.31
CA LEU A 19 -5.07 -3.83 5.85
C LEU A 19 -4.91 -2.81 4.73
N LEU A 20 -3.90 -2.97 3.88
CA LEU A 20 -3.52 -1.94 2.90
C LEU A 20 -4.63 -1.69 1.86
N MET A 21 -5.21 -2.75 1.29
CA MET A 21 -6.32 -2.63 0.33
C MET A 21 -7.58 -1.98 0.93
N PRO A 22 -8.19 -2.48 2.02
CA PRO A 22 -9.40 -1.87 2.56
C PRO A 22 -9.18 -0.45 3.08
N LEU A 23 -8.01 -0.14 3.67
CA LEU A 23 -7.70 1.23 4.08
C LEU A 23 -7.60 2.19 2.89
N SER A 24 -7.06 1.74 1.75
CA SER A 24 -7.02 2.55 0.53
C SER A 24 -8.42 2.86 -0.03
N VAL A 25 -9.32 1.86 0.00
CA VAL A 25 -10.72 2.04 -0.40
C VAL A 25 -11.44 2.97 0.57
N LEU A 26 -11.23 2.80 1.88
CA LEU A 26 -11.80 3.65 2.91
C LEU A 26 -11.36 5.10 2.73
N ALA A 27 -10.06 5.37 2.53
CA ALA A 27 -9.54 6.71 2.28
C ALA A 27 -10.20 7.35 1.04
N PHE A 28 -10.31 6.60 -0.06
CA PHE A 28 -10.96 7.06 -1.28
C PHE A 28 -12.45 7.38 -1.04
N VAL A 29 -13.18 6.50 -0.34
CA VAL A 29 -14.60 6.68 -0.07
C VAL A 29 -14.84 7.89 0.84
N LEU A 30 -14.06 8.06 1.91
CA LEU A 30 -14.16 9.23 2.80
C LEU A 30 -13.90 10.54 2.04
N GLU A 31 -12.92 10.55 1.13
CA GLU A 31 -12.65 11.68 0.25
C GLU A 31 -13.82 11.98 -0.70
N ARG A 32 -14.48 10.96 -1.26
CA ARG A 32 -15.65 11.15 -2.13
C ARG A 32 -16.89 11.61 -1.36
N ILE A 33 -17.14 11.04 -0.19
CA ILE A 33 -18.25 11.45 0.67
C ILE A 33 -18.08 12.92 1.08
N SER A 34 -16.88 13.33 1.50
CA SER A 34 -16.61 14.73 1.84
C SER A 34 -16.70 15.68 0.63
N GLN A 35 -16.37 15.25 -0.60
CA GLN A 35 -16.65 16.02 -1.81
C GLN A 35 -18.16 16.18 -2.05
N ALA A 36 -18.91 15.09 -1.88
CA ALA A 36 -20.36 15.09 -2.09
C ALA A 36 -21.07 16.01 -1.09
N PHE A 37 -20.69 15.98 0.19
CA PHE A 37 -21.22 16.90 1.20
C PHE A 37 -21.03 18.37 0.80
N LEU A 38 -19.82 18.73 0.37
CA LEU A 38 -19.55 20.10 -0.09
C LEU A 38 -20.46 20.46 -1.26
N ALA A 39 -20.57 19.58 -2.26
CA ALA A 39 -21.35 19.83 -3.48
C ALA A 39 -22.86 19.97 -3.22
N VAL A 40 -23.40 19.30 -2.20
CA VAL A 40 -24.82 19.40 -1.83
C VAL A 40 -25.13 20.73 -1.15
N HIS A 41 -24.20 21.24 -0.32
CA HIS A 41 -24.41 22.46 0.47
C HIS A 41 -23.83 23.73 -0.17
N THR A 42 -23.24 23.62 -1.36
CA THR A 42 -22.70 24.77 -2.10
C THR A 42 -23.32 24.84 -3.49
N SER A 43 -23.73 26.04 -3.88
CA SER A 43 -24.09 26.29 -5.28
C SER A 43 -22.82 26.56 -6.08
N ARG A 44 -22.61 25.79 -7.14
CA ARG A 44 -21.41 25.89 -7.97
C ARG A 44 -21.65 26.88 -9.11
N TYR A 45 -20.84 27.94 -9.19
CA TYR A 45 -20.84 28.82 -10.35
C TYR A 45 -19.89 28.29 -11.44
N ILE A 46 -20.08 28.76 -12.67
CA ILE A 46 -19.39 28.32 -13.90
C ILE A 46 -17.85 28.42 -13.80
N TYR A 47 -17.32 29.22 -12.86
CA TYR A 47 -15.88 29.43 -12.64
C TYR A 47 -15.28 28.64 -11.45
N GLY A 48 -16.05 27.73 -10.83
CA GLY A 48 -15.54 26.87 -9.75
C GLY A 48 -15.63 27.46 -8.34
N ASP A 49 -16.11 28.70 -8.22
CA ASP A 49 -16.38 29.33 -6.94
C ASP A 49 -17.63 28.72 -6.29
N LEU A 50 -17.52 28.46 -4.99
CA LEU A 50 -18.62 27.97 -4.18
C LEU A 50 -19.29 29.15 -3.50
N TYR A 51 -20.61 29.24 -3.67
CA TYR A 51 -21.43 30.22 -2.96
C TYR A 51 -22.28 29.51 -1.94
N PHE A 52 -22.25 30.07 -0.74
CA PHE A 52 -23.19 29.72 0.28
C PHE A 52 -24.27 30.80 0.35
N ASN A 53 -25.52 30.38 0.22
CA ASN A 53 -26.65 31.28 0.35
C ASN A 53 -26.92 31.47 1.84
N ASP A 54 -27.16 32.72 2.25
CA ASP A 54 -27.57 33.10 3.61
C ASP A 54 -26.54 32.84 4.73
N TRP A 55 -25.51 33.69 4.77
CA TRP A 55 -24.51 33.75 5.85
C TRP A 55 -24.78 34.85 6.89
N GLY A 56 -25.98 35.44 6.90
CA GLY A 56 -26.28 36.58 7.76
C GLY A 56 -25.48 37.85 7.42
N LEU A 57 -24.75 37.86 6.29
CA LEU A 57 -23.94 38.98 5.81
C LEU A 57 -24.75 40.00 4.97
N GLY A 58 -26.07 39.83 4.85
CA GLY A 58 -27.02 40.72 4.13
C GLY A 58 -26.81 40.72 2.61
N ASP A 59 -27.72 40.11 1.83
CA ASP A 59 -27.72 39.96 0.34
C ASP A 59 -26.39 39.54 -0.34
N GLY A 60 -25.31 39.37 0.42
CA GLY A 60 -23.97 39.09 -0.04
C GLY A 60 -23.74 37.60 -0.15
N SER A 61 -23.71 37.11 -1.38
CA SER A 61 -23.23 35.76 -1.68
C SER A 61 -21.73 35.68 -1.38
N ALA A 62 -21.36 34.84 -0.42
CA ALA A 62 -19.98 34.75 0.04
C ALA A 62 -19.20 33.75 -0.84
N ARG A 63 -18.11 34.18 -1.48
CA ARG A 63 -17.26 33.34 -2.35
C ARG A 63 -16.28 32.51 -1.54
N ALA A 64 -16.39 31.19 -1.66
CA ALA A 64 -15.44 30.25 -1.08
C ALA A 64 -14.56 29.64 -2.17
N HIS A 65 -13.25 29.89 -2.07
CA HIS A 65 -12.26 29.20 -2.89
C HIS A 65 -11.69 28.00 -2.12
N VAL A 66 -11.79 26.83 -2.73
CA VAL A 66 -11.34 25.57 -2.13
C VAL A 66 -10.04 25.12 -2.76
N ASN A 67 -9.02 24.94 -1.94
CA ASN A 67 -7.79 24.32 -2.37
C ASN A 67 -7.98 22.80 -2.50
N TYR A 68 -8.08 22.32 -3.74
CA TYR A 68 -8.25 20.89 -4.05
C TYR A 68 -6.93 20.09 -4.03
N GLY A 69 -5.78 20.74 -3.83
CA GLY A 69 -4.48 20.08 -3.83
C GLY A 69 -4.39 18.90 -2.85
N PRO A 70 -4.70 19.10 -1.56
CA PRO A 70 -4.62 18.02 -0.57
C PRO A 70 -5.62 16.88 -0.82
N THR A 71 -6.83 17.19 -1.28
CA THR A 71 -7.82 16.20 -1.71
C THR A 71 -7.32 15.36 -2.89
N GLY A 72 -6.70 16.00 -3.90
CA GLY A 72 -6.08 15.30 -5.02
C GLY A 72 -4.94 14.39 -4.57
N ALA A 73 -4.13 14.83 -3.60
CA ALA A 73 -3.03 14.05 -3.05
C ALA A 73 -3.51 12.79 -2.31
N ILE A 74 -4.55 12.91 -1.46
CA ILE A 74 -5.11 11.75 -0.73
C ILE A 74 -5.74 10.74 -1.70
N ILE A 75 -6.49 11.21 -2.70
CA ILE A 75 -7.06 10.35 -3.76
C ILE A 75 -5.94 9.66 -4.55
N GLY A 76 -4.90 10.39 -4.93
CA GLY A 76 -3.74 9.85 -5.64
C GLY A 76 -3.03 8.77 -4.85
N ILE A 77 -2.76 9.01 -3.56
CA ILE A 77 -2.17 8.01 -2.66
C ILE A 77 -3.08 6.79 -2.53
N SER A 78 -4.39 6.98 -2.42
CA SER A 78 -5.36 5.88 -2.30
C SER A 78 -5.32 4.97 -3.52
N ILE A 79 -5.31 5.54 -4.73
CA ILE A 79 -5.23 4.77 -5.99
C ILE A 79 -3.88 4.05 -6.11
N MET A 80 -2.79 4.75 -5.83
CA MET A 80 -1.45 4.15 -5.88
C MET A 80 -1.33 3.01 -4.88
N THR A 81 -1.85 3.20 -3.67
CA THR A 81 -1.85 2.18 -2.62
C THR A 81 -2.64 0.95 -3.03
N LEU A 82 -3.78 1.12 -3.72
CA LEU A 82 -4.56 -0.01 -4.24
C LEU A 82 -3.75 -0.82 -5.26
N ILE A 83 -3.03 -0.15 -6.18
CA ILE A 83 -2.13 -0.82 -7.13
C ILE A 83 -0.97 -1.52 -6.40
N VAL A 84 -0.32 -0.84 -5.47
CA VAL A 84 0.78 -1.39 -4.65
C VAL A 84 0.30 -2.58 -3.82
N SER A 85 -0.94 -2.58 -3.33
CA SER A 85 -1.50 -3.71 -2.59
C SER A 85 -1.59 -4.97 -3.47
N GLY A 86 -1.97 -4.82 -4.75
CA GLY A 86 -1.97 -5.91 -5.72
C GLY A 86 -0.56 -6.42 -6.02
N ILE A 87 0.39 -5.52 -6.28
CA ILE A 87 1.81 -5.86 -6.48
C ILE A 87 2.37 -6.60 -5.25
N SER A 88 2.01 -6.15 -4.05
CA SER A 88 2.47 -6.75 -2.79
C SER A 88 1.87 -8.14 -2.58
N ALA A 89 0.59 -8.34 -2.87
CA ALA A 89 -0.05 -9.64 -2.80
C ALA A 89 0.55 -10.62 -3.82
N CYS A 90 0.69 -10.22 -5.08
CA CYS A 90 1.30 -11.03 -6.14
C CYS A 90 2.78 -11.32 -5.86
N GLY A 91 3.55 -10.31 -5.45
CA GLY A 91 4.96 -10.46 -5.11
C GLY A 91 5.17 -11.37 -3.91
N THR A 92 4.34 -11.25 -2.87
CA THR A 92 4.38 -12.16 -1.71
C THR A 92 4.01 -13.58 -2.10
N TRP A 93 3.02 -13.76 -2.98
CA TRP A 93 2.63 -15.06 -3.51
C TRP A 93 3.76 -15.70 -4.32
N GLU A 94 4.39 -14.95 -5.22
CA GLU A 94 5.47 -15.43 -6.07
C GLU A 94 6.76 -15.72 -5.26
N LEU A 95 7.08 -14.89 -4.26
CA LEU A 95 8.21 -15.11 -3.36
C LEU A 95 8.04 -16.34 -2.44
N ARG A 96 6.86 -16.97 -2.39
CA ARG A 96 6.71 -18.28 -1.73
C ARG A 96 7.08 -19.44 -2.63
N ARG A 97 6.94 -19.28 -3.94
CA ARG A 97 7.32 -20.33 -4.87
C ARG A 97 8.85 -20.43 -4.86
N ILE A 98 9.34 -21.64 -4.63
CA ILE A 98 10.77 -21.97 -4.71
C ILE A 98 11.18 -22.11 -6.19
N GLU A 99 10.21 -22.38 -7.06
CA GLU A 99 10.36 -22.47 -8.50
C GLU A 99 10.57 -21.07 -9.09
N GLY A 100 11.68 -20.87 -9.81
CA GLY A 100 11.92 -19.64 -10.55
C GLY A 100 13.39 -19.23 -10.62
N THR A 101 13.71 -18.33 -11.56
CA THR A 101 15.07 -17.80 -11.67
C THR A 101 15.36 -16.82 -10.52
N PRO A 102 16.59 -16.80 -9.98
CA PRO A 102 16.96 -15.90 -8.88
C PRO A 102 16.82 -14.43 -9.27
N ARG A 103 16.99 -14.10 -10.56
CA ARG A 103 16.78 -12.74 -11.08
C ARG A 103 15.33 -12.29 -10.95
N HIS A 104 14.37 -13.15 -11.32
CA HIS A 104 12.94 -12.84 -11.24
C HIS A 104 12.49 -12.62 -9.80
N GLN A 105 12.93 -13.48 -8.90
CA GLN A 105 12.64 -13.37 -7.47
C GLN A 105 13.19 -12.08 -6.86
N ARG A 106 14.42 -11.68 -7.20
CA ARG A 106 15.00 -10.40 -6.75
C ARG A 106 14.23 -9.21 -7.29
N ALA A 107 13.82 -9.24 -8.55
CA ALA A 107 13.01 -8.18 -9.16
C ALA A 107 11.70 -7.98 -8.39
N TRP A 108 11.01 -9.07 -8.04
CA TRP A 108 9.80 -9.00 -7.20
C TRP A 108 10.08 -8.47 -5.79
N SER A 109 11.15 -8.92 -5.14
CA SER A 109 11.52 -8.40 -3.82
C SER A 109 11.76 -6.89 -3.86
N TRP A 110 12.51 -6.40 -4.86
CA TRP A 110 12.73 -4.96 -5.03
C TRP A 110 11.45 -4.20 -5.36
N ALA A 111 10.60 -4.73 -6.24
CA ALA A 111 9.33 -4.10 -6.58
C ALA A 111 8.44 -3.93 -5.34
N VAL A 112 8.27 -4.97 -4.53
CA VAL A 112 7.46 -4.91 -3.31
C VAL A 112 8.06 -3.94 -2.29
N VAL A 113 9.36 -4.00 -2.03
CA VAL A 113 10.03 -3.14 -1.03
C VAL A 113 9.99 -1.68 -1.46
N LEU A 114 10.35 -1.36 -2.71
CA LEU A 114 10.39 0.02 -3.20
C LEU A 114 8.99 0.62 -3.32
N ALA A 115 8.01 -0.15 -3.81
CA ALA A 115 6.64 0.34 -3.93
C ALA A 115 6.03 0.66 -2.55
N ASN A 116 6.17 -0.25 -1.57
CA ASN A 116 5.66 0.03 -0.22
C ASN A 116 6.44 1.16 0.46
N PHE A 117 7.75 1.24 0.29
CA PHE A 117 8.56 2.34 0.82
C PHE A 117 8.08 3.69 0.27
N ALA A 118 7.82 3.77 -1.04
CA ALA A 118 7.27 4.97 -1.66
C ALA A 118 5.91 5.36 -1.08
N ILE A 119 5.00 4.39 -0.85
CA ILE A 119 3.70 4.65 -0.22
C ILE A 119 3.84 5.13 1.23
N THR A 120 4.73 4.52 2.02
CA THR A 120 4.98 4.94 3.40
C THR A 120 5.48 6.39 3.44
N VAL A 121 6.49 6.72 2.62
CA VAL A 121 7.06 8.07 2.56
C VAL A 121 6.03 9.08 2.04
N ALA A 122 5.31 8.76 0.97
CA ALA A 122 4.30 9.64 0.39
C ALA A 122 3.16 9.94 1.38
N SER A 123 2.67 8.92 2.10
CA SER A 123 1.62 9.08 3.11
C SER A 123 2.05 10.00 4.24
N ILE A 124 3.28 9.81 4.76
CA ILE A 124 3.84 10.67 5.82
C ILE A 124 4.04 12.10 5.29
N ALA A 125 4.60 12.26 4.09
CA ALA A 125 4.84 13.56 3.49
C ALA A 125 3.55 14.36 3.26
N VAL A 126 2.52 13.72 2.70
CA VAL A 126 1.21 14.36 2.48
C VAL A 126 0.54 14.68 3.80
N LEU A 127 0.60 13.80 4.81
CA LEU A 127 0.04 14.08 6.13
C LEU A 127 0.73 15.28 6.80
N ALA A 128 2.06 15.34 6.75
CA ALA A 128 2.84 16.45 7.31
C ALA A 128 2.56 17.76 6.58
N TRP A 129 2.54 17.74 5.23
CA TRP A 129 2.23 18.89 4.40
C TRP A 129 0.81 19.41 4.64
N TYR A 130 -0.19 18.52 4.65
CA TYR A 130 -1.59 18.88 4.96
C TYR A 130 -1.69 19.51 6.34
N SER A 131 -1.07 18.89 7.35
CA SER A 131 -1.13 19.40 8.72
C SER A 131 -0.44 20.76 8.88
N ALA A 132 0.61 21.03 8.11
CA ALA A 132 1.25 22.34 8.07
C ALA A 132 0.33 23.40 7.43
N LEU A 133 -0.34 23.07 6.32
CA LEU A 133 -1.31 23.97 5.68
C LEU A 133 -2.44 24.35 6.64
N GLN A 134 -3.02 23.37 7.33
CA GLN A 134 -4.14 23.63 8.23
C GLN A 134 -3.79 24.58 9.39
N LYS A 135 -2.56 24.50 9.92
CA LYS A 135 -2.10 25.42 10.98
C LYS A 135 -2.05 26.87 10.51
N SER A 136 -1.77 27.10 9.23
CA SER A 136 -1.67 28.45 8.66
C SER A 136 -3.00 29.04 8.20
N GLU A 137 -4.06 28.23 8.13
CA GLU A 137 -5.30 28.56 7.43
C GLU A 137 -6.48 28.94 8.34
N ALA A 138 -6.27 29.08 9.66
CA ALA A 138 -7.36 29.39 10.59
C ALA A 138 -7.88 30.83 10.43
N TRP A 139 -9.21 30.99 10.39
CA TRP A 139 -9.86 32.32 10.36
C TRP A 139 -10.03 32.86 11.77
N SER A 140 -9.90 34.19 11.90
CA SER A 140 -10.10 34.88 13.17
C SER A 140 -11.52 35.45 13.27
N SER A 141 -12.12 35.84 12.14
CA SER A 141 -13.47 36.39 12.05
C SER A 141 -14.20 35.92 10.80
N VAL A 142 -15.52 36.17 10.74
CA VAL A 142 -16.35 35.94 9.54
C VAL A 142 -15.97 36.90 8.42
N ASP A 143 -15.41 38.07 8.71
CA ASP A 143 -15.00 39.04 7.68
C ASP A 143 -13.77 38.57 6.87
N ASP A 144 -12.90 37.76 7.48
CA ASP A 144 -11.76 37.12 6.81
C ASP A 144 -12.20 36.23 5.64
N PHE A 145 -13.45 35.75 5.67
CA PHE A 145 -14.09 34.96 4.61
C PHE A 145 -14.06 35.69 3.26
N SER A 146 -14.32 37.01 3.27
CA SER A 146 -14.51 37.81 2.05
C SER A 146 -13.20 38.12 1.31
N SER A 147 -12.05 37.87 1.94
CA SER A 147 -10.73 38.27 1.47
C SER A 147 -10.21 37.47 0.26
N GLY A 148 -11.00 36.53 -0.29
CA GLY A 148 -10.64 35.74 -1.47
C GLY A 148 -9.53 34.71 -1.21
N ARG A 149 -9.24 34.39 0.05
CA ARG A 149 -8.25 33.37 0.41
C ARG A 149 -8.75 31.96 0.07
N THR A 150 -7.83 31.12 -0.37
CA THR A 150 -8.08 29.70 -0.63
C THR A 150 -7.85 28.89 0.64
N PHE A 151 -8.84 28.11 1.06
CA PHE A 151 -8.69 27.22 2.21
C PHE A 151 -8.92 25.78 1.80
N THR A 152 -8.30 24.86 2.54
CA THR A 152 -8.60 23.44 2.38
C THR A 152 -10.04 23.14 2.78
N ARG A 153 -10.62 22.11 2.16
CA ARG A 153 -12.01 21.70 2.44
C ARG A 153 -12.22 21.32 3.91
N GLU A 154 -11.23 20.71 4.56
CA GLU A 154 -11.29 20.42 6.00
C GLU A 154 -11.41 21.70 6.82
N THR A 155 -10.56 22.71 6.54
CA THR A 155 -10.66 24.03 7.18
C THR A 155 -12.03 24.64 6.98
N TRP A 156 -12.57 24.59 5.76
CA TRP A 156 -13.93 25.07 5.46
C TRP A 156 -14.98 24.43 6.38
N PHE A 157 -15.09 23.10 6.40
CA PHE A 157 -16.09 22.42 7.22
C PHE A 157 -15.92 22.69 8.72
N CYS A 158 -14.69 22.64 9.21
CA CYS A 158 -14.44 22.78 10.63
C CYS A 158 -14.65 24.21 11.12
N GLN A 159 -14.37 25.23 10.29
CA GLN A 159 -14.65 26.62 10.63
C GLN A 159 -16.15 26.93 10.54
N ILE A 160 -16.87 26.43 9.54
CA ILE A 160 -18.34 26.54 9.48
C ILE A 160 -18.94 25.95 10.75
N ASN A 161 -18.54 24.75 11.13
CA ASN A 161 -19.01 24.12 12.36
C ASN A 161 -18.68 24.96 13.61
N LYS A 162 -17.52 25.62 13.65
CA LYS A 162 -17.12 26.46 14.78
C LYS A 162 -17.94 27.75 14.89
N PHE A 163 -18.24 28.40 13.77
CA PHE A 163 -18.91 29.71 13.76
C PHE A 163 -20.45 29.61 13.60
N ARG A 164 -20.96 28.49 13.08
CA ARG A 164 -22.39 28.24 12.81
C ARG A 164 -22.83 26.87 13.33
N SER A 165 -22.30 26.42 14.47
CA SER A 165 -22.70 25.15 15.11
C SER A 165 -24.21 25.03 15.27
N ASP A 166 -24.90 26.14 15.49
CA ASP A 166 -26.31 26.17 15.87
C ASP A 166 -27.28 26.21 14.67
N GLN A 167 -26.76 26.45 13.46
CA GLN A 167 -27.56 26.59 12.24
C GLN A 167 -27.25 25.51 11.20
N ASP A 168 -26.03 24.96 11.20
CA ASP A 168 -25.51 24.08 10.16
C ASP A 168 -25.07 22.71 10.73
N ASP A 169 -26.04 21.87 11.10
CA ASP A 169 -25.79 20.53 11.67
C ASP A 169 -24.95 19.61 10.76
N TRP A 170 -24.90 19.90 9.46
CA TRP A 170 -24.15 19.12 8.47
C TRP A 170 -22.63 19.39 8.53
N ALA A 171 -22.20 20.53 9.07
CA ALA A 171 -20.80 20.92 9.08
C ALA A 171 -19.96 20.09 10.06
N ALA A 172 -20.55 19.71 11.20
CA ALA A 172 -19.93 18.83 12.19
C ALA A 172 -19.52 17.47 11.59
N PRO A 173 -20.43 16.66 11.02
CA PRO A 173 -20.05 15.38 10.41
C PRO A 173 -19.14 15.56 9.20
N ALA A 174 -19.32 16.61 8.39
CA ALA A 174 -18.43 16.90 7.26
C ALA A 174 -16.98 17.18 7.71
N CYS A 175 -16.79 17.95 8.77
CA CYS A 175 -15.48 18.20 9.38
C CYS A 175 -14.88 16.88 9.91
N GLY A 176 -15.68 16.07 10.61
CA GLY A 176 -15.25 14.76 11.12
C GLY A 176 -14.80 13.80 10.01
N ILE A 177 -15.55 13.74 8.90
CA ILE A 177 -15.21 12.89 7.75
C ILE A 177 -13.92 13.38 7.07
N ALA A 178 -13.76 14.70 6.90
CA ALA A 178 -12.54 15.26 6.31
C ALA A 178 -11.30 15.00 7.20
N GLN A 179 -11.43 15.18 8.52
CA GLN A 179 -10.38 14.81 9.47
C GLN A 179 -10.05 13.32 9.42
N ALA A 180 -11.08 12.46 9.38
CA ALA A 180 -10.90 11.03 9.28
C ALA A 180 -10.14 10.65 7.99
N ALA A 181 -10.48 11.24 6.85
CA ALA A 181 -9.80 10.99 5.58
C ALA A 181 -8.29 11.29 5.68
N ARG A 182 -7.92 12.39 6.33
CA ARG A 182 -6.51 12.72 6.60
C ARG A 182 -5.85 11.72 7.55
N TYR A 183 -6.49 11.40 8.67
CA TYR A 183 -5.90 10.52 9.68
C TYR A 183 -5.79 9.06 9.23
N VAL A 184 -6.58 8.62 8.23
CA VAL A 184 -6.42 7.30 7.59
C VAL A 184 -5.05 7.14 6.89
N LEU A 185 -4.34 8.23 6.56
CA LEU A 185 -2.96 8.13 6.06
C LEU A 185 -2.00 7.49 7.06
N ILE A 186 -2.26 7.59 8.37
CA ILE A 186 -1.44 6.99 9.44
C ILE A 186 -1.49 5.45 9.38
N PRO A 187 -2.66 4.79 9.54
CA PRO A 187 -2.74 3.34 9.44
C PRO A 187 -2.35 2.83 8.05
N LEU A 188 -2.53 3.62 6.99
CA LEU A 188 -2.07 3.28 5.64
C LEU A 188 -0.53 3.26 5.53
N ALA A 189 0.16 4.25 6.12
CA ALA A 189 1.61 4.26 6.24
C ALA A 189 2.13 3.08 7.09
N LEU A 190 1.47 2.77 8.22
CA LEU A 190 1.84 1.62 9.05
C LEU A 190 1.62 0.29 8.32
N SER A 191 0.54 0.15 7.57
CA SER A 191 0.23 -1.08 6.81
C SER A 191 1.23 -1.32 5.69
N SER A 192 1.68 -0.26 4.99
CA SER A 192 2.74 -0.37 3.98
C SER A 192 4.09 -0.71 4.61
N ALA A 193 4.42 -0.13 5.76
CA ALA A 193 5.62 -0.51 6.52
C ALA A 193 5.59 -1.98 6.96
N LEU A 194 4.43 -2.49 7.40
CA LEU A 194 4.25 -3.91 7.71
C LEU A 194 4.45 -4.82 6.48
N CYS A 195 4.05 -4.38 5.28
CA CYS A 195 4.35 -5.10 4.04
C CYS A 195 5.87 -5.17 3.77
N ILE A 196 6.62 -4.10 4.06
CA ILE A 196 8.08 -4.09 3.95
C ILE A 196 8.70 -5.10 4.94
N VAL A 197 8.21 -5.13 6.19
CA VAL A 197 8.67 -6.09 7.20
C VAL A 197 8.37 -7.54 6.77
N ALA A 198 7.17 -7.79 6.24
CA ALA A 198 6.79 -9.10 5.71
C ALA A 198 7.71 -9.53 4.54
N ALA A 199 7.96 -8.63 3.59
CA ALA A 199 8.90 -8.87 2.50
C ALA A 199 10.33 -9.11 3.02
N TRP A 200 10.75 -8.36 4.04
CA TRP A 200 12.07 -8.49 4.66
C TRP A 200 12.27 -9.86 5.29
N ILE A 201 11.26 -10.40 5.99
CA ILE A 201 11.31 -11.75 6.56
C ILE A 201 11.52 -12.80 5.44
N LEU A 202 10.82 -12.67 4.30
CA LEU A 202 11.00 -13.56 3.16
C LEU A 202 12.40 -13.44 2.52
N ILE A 203 12.95 -12.22 2.49
CA ILE A 203 14.31 -11.97 2.00
C ILE A 203 15.35 -12.59 2.93
N GLN A 204 15.16 -12.51 4.25
CA GLN A 204 16.08 -13.09 5.22
C GLN A 204 16.21 -14.60 5.06
N ASP A 205 15.11 -15.31 4.83
CA ASP A 205 15.12 -16.75 4.57
C ASP A 205 15.99 -17.14 3.36
N ARG A 206 16.15 -16.23 2.39
CA ARG A 206 16.88 -16.46 1.13
C ARG A 206 18.36 -16.06 1.19
N GLY A 207 18.82 -15.49 2.29
CA GLY A 207 20.21 -15.04 2.45
C GLY A 207 20.36 -13.54 2.68
N SER A 208 19.29 -12.84 3.08
CA SER A 208 19.34 -11.43 3.50
C SER A 208 19.72 -10.46 2.37
N PHE A 209 20.25 -9.28 2.72
CA PHE A 209 20.57 -8.19 1.79
C PHE A 209 21.65 -8.58 0.76
N SER A 210 22.57 -9.48 1.12
CA SER A 210 23.61 -9.94 0.20
C SER A 210 23.01 -10.68 -0.99
N TRP A 211 21.96 -11.48 -0.78
CA TRP A 211 21.21 -12.13 -1.85
C TRP A 211 20.54 -11.12 -2.78
N LEU A 212 19.93 -10.06 -2.24
CA LEU A 212 19.30 -9.00 -3.04
C LEU A 212 20.29 -8.27 -3.95
N ARG A 213 21.52 -8.04 -3.49
CA ARG A 213 22.59 -7.36 -4.26
C ARG A 213 23.25 -8.23 -5.33
N GLY A 214 22.89 -9.51 -5.44
CA GLY A 214 23.51 -10.41 -6.42
C GLY A 214 24.23 -11.62 -5.84
N GLY A 215 24.43 -11.66 -4.52
CA GLY A 215 25.13 -12.75 -3.84
C GLY A 215 24.45 -14.11 -4.01
N ARG A 216 25.23 -15.18 -3.94
CA ARG A 216 24.71 -16.55 -3.88
C ARG A 216 23.90 -16.67 -2.59
N GLY A 217 22.60 -16.92 -2.72
CA GLY A 217 21.69 -17.02 -1.58
C GLY A 217 22.05 -18.19 -0.67
N ARG A 218 21.29 -18.39 0.41
CA ARG A 218 21.54 -19.46 1.39
C ARG A 218 21.64 -20.86 0.75
N TYR A 219 21.01 -21.06 -0.41
CA TYR A 219 21.01 -22.31 -1.16
C TYR A 219 22.00 -22.36 -2.33
N GLY A 220 22.63 -21.25 -2.70
CA GLY A 220 23.55 -21.20 -3.86
C GLY A 220 24.88 -21.92 -3.65
N GLY A 221 25.14 -22.45 -2.46
CA GLY A 221 26.27 -23.37 -2.21
C GLY A 221 25.98 -24.81 -2.65
N PHE A 222 24.71 -25.20 -2.77
CA PHE A 222 24.30 -26.56 -3.14
C PHE A 222 24.18 -26.77 -4.65
N ASP A 223 24.05 -25.71 -5.45
CA ASP A 223 24.03 -25.81 -6.92
C ASP A 223 25.33 -26.45 -7.46
N ASN A 224 26.47 -26.19 -6.81
CA ASN A 224 27.74 -26.81 -7.17
C ASN A 224 27.83 -28.31 -6.82
N LEU A 225 27.05 -28.81 -5.86
CA LEU A 225 27.09 -30.22 -5.45
C LEU A 225 26.41 -31.14 -6.48
N TYR A 226 25.36 -30.65 -7.14
CA TYR A 226 24.71 -31.40 -8.22
C TYR A 226 25.51 -31.35 -9.53
N GLU A 227 26.26 -30.27 -9.78
CA GLU A 227 27.19 -30.21 -10.92
C GLU A 227 28.38 -31.18 -10.76
N MET A 228 28.85 -31.44 -9.53
CA MET A 228 29.92 -32.42 -9.31
C MET A 228 29.49 -33.88 -9.53
N GLN A 229 28.20 -34.20 -9.42
CA GLN A 229 27.72 -35.58 -9.58
C GLN A 229 27.58 -36.01 -11.05
N ALA A 230 27.57 -35.07 -12.00
CA ALA A 230 27.52 -35.36 -13.43
C ALA A 230 28.85 -35.89 -14.01
N GLN A 231 29.97 -35.82 -13.27
CA GLN A 231 31.28 -36.28 -13.73
C GLN A 231 31.59 -37.75 -13.46
N HIS A 232 30.72 -38.50 -12.76
CA HIS A 232 30.80 -39.97 -12.72
C HIS A 232 29.88 -40.59 -13.77
N ARG A 233 30.14 -40.31 -15.05
CA ARG A 233 29.73 -41.27 -16.08
C ARG A 233 30.69 -42.46 -15.97
N PRO A 234 30.21 -43.70 -15.70
CA PRO A 234 31.06 -44.86 -15.90
C PRO A 234 31.46 -44.86 -17.38
N VAL A 235 32.77 -44.78 -17.62
CA VAL A 235 33.33 -45.03 -18.94
C VAL A 235 33.01 -46.49 -19.24
N PHE A 236 31.94 -46.74 -19.99
CA PHE A 236 31.74 -48.04 -20.59
C PHE A 236 32.89 -48.26 -21.57
N PRO A 237 33.75 -49.29 -21.37
CA PRO A 237 34.76 -49.60 -22.35
C PRO A 237 34.05 -49.94 -23.66
N LYS A 238 34.26 -49.09 -24.68
CA LYS A 238 34.04 -49.44 -26.09
C LYS A 238 35.05 -50.52 -26.45
N ASN A 239 34.80 -51.75 -26.05
CA ASN A 239 35.36 -52.93 -26.67
C ASN A 239 34.41 -54.08 -26.37
N GLY A 240 33.78 -54.59 -27.43
CA GLY A 240 32.90 -55.74 -27.36
C GLY A 240 33.65 -56.94 -26.82
N ALA A 241 33.41 -57.25 -25.55
CA ALA A 241 33.63 -58.57 -24.99
C ALA A 241 32.37 -58.91 -24.21
N ALA A 242 31.75 -60.02 -24.60
CA ALA A 242 30.56 -60.56 -23.95
C ALA A 242 30.81 -60.74 -22.45
N VAL A 243 30.07 -59.99 -21.62
CA VAL A 243 30.05 -60.19 -20.18
C VAL A 243 28.75 -60.91 -19.82
N GLY A 244 28.94 -62.04 -19.13
CA GLY A 244 27.94 -63.06 -18.87
C GLY A 244 26.70 -62.58 -18.13
N THR A 245 25.64 -63.33 -18.37
CA THR A 245 24.38 -63.36 -17.64
C THR A 245 24.61 -63.38 -16.13
N VAL A 246 24.14 -62.35 -15.44
CA VAL A 246 24.01 -62.34 -13.97
C VAL A 246 22.77 -63.17 -13.60
N PRO A 247 22.86 -64.12 -12.64
CA PRO A 247 21.71 -64.91 -12.23
C PRO A 247 20.73 -64.03 -11.43
N ILE A 248 19.45 -64.11 -11.82
CA ILE A 248 18.33 -63.48 -11.14
C ILE A 248 18.14 -64.18 -9.79
N GLY A 249 18.51 -63.50 -8.71
CA GLY A 249 18.25 -63.94 -7.34
C GLY A 249 16.75 -63.93 -7.04
N ARG A 250 16.22 -65.07 -6.58
CA ARG A 250 14.86 -65.22 -6.07
C ARG A 250 14.63 -64.36 -4.82
N PRO A 251 13.44 -63.75 -4.64
CA PRO A 251 13.06 -63.15 -3.36
C PRO A 251 12.81 -64.24 -2.30
N ALA A 252 13.30 -64.00 -1.08
CA ALA A 252 13.05 -64.83 0.08
C ALA A 252 11.60 -64.63 0.61
N PRO A 253 10.94 -65.69 1.12
CA PRO A 253 9.63 -65.57 1.74
C PRO A 253 9.71 -64.87 3.10
N ILE A 254 8.77 -63.97 3.33
CA ILE A 254 8.56 -63.29 4.62
C ILE A 254 7.61 -64.18 5.43
N HIS A 255 8.05 -64.57 6.63
CA HIS A 255 7.21 -65.14 7.68
C HIS A 255 6.86 -64.07 8.70
#